data_AF-A0A661E5N7-F1
#
_entry.id   AF-A0A661E5N7-F1
#
_cell.length_a   1.000
_cell.length_b   1.000
_cell.length_c   1.000
_cell.angle_alpha   90.00
_cell.angle_beta   90.00
_cell.angle_gamma   90.00
#
_symmetry.space_group_name_H-M   'P 1'
#
loop_
_entity.id
_entity.type
_entity.pdbx_description
1 polymer ?
#
loop_
_entity_poly.entity_id
_entity_poly.type
_entity_poly.pdbx_seq_one_letter_code
_entity_poly.pdbx_strand_id
1 'polypeptide(L)' 'MAEIIPFKIPKAAEKAKGKTLCKRGFHKWIIDKGKRFDSRQGRLVTDYRCERCGVVKTAAH' A
#
# COMPACT_ATOMS: atom_id res chain seq x y z
N MET A 1 -30.30 -1.47 -8.39
CA MET A 1 -29.84 -2.60 -7.56
C MET A 1 -29.26 -2.02 -6.29
N ALA A 2 -29.69 -2.48 -5.12
CA ALA A 2 -29.20 -1.96 -3.84
C ALA A 2 -27.93 -2.71 -3.42
N GLU A 3 -26.84 -1.99 -3.14
CA GLU A 3 -25.64 -2.56 -2.55
C GLU A 3 -25.88 -2.79 -1.06
N ILE A 4 -25.97 -4.06 -0.65
CA ILE A 4 -26.14 -4.43 0.76
C ILE A 4 -24.77 -4.27 1.45
N ILE A 5 -24.65 -3.30 2.35
CA ILE A 5 -23.42 -3.09 3.12
C ILE A 5 -23.49 -3.98 4.36
N PRO A 6 -22.53 -4.88 4.59
CA PRO A 6 -22.55 -5.74 5.77
C PRO A 6 -22.30 -4.92 7.04
N PHE A 7 -23.26 -4.90 7.96
CA PHE A 7 -23.15 -4.24 9.27
C PHE A 7 -22.26 -4.98 10.28
N LYS A 8 -21.77 -6.18 9.92
CA LYS A 8 -20.96 -7.01 10.80
C LYS A 8 -19.54 -6.45 10.91
N ILE A 9 -19.05 -6.33 12.14
CA ILE A 9 -17.68 -5.90 12.41
C ILE A 9 -16.71 -6.88 11.72
N PRO A 10 -15.82 -6.39 10.85
CA PRO A 10 -14.89 -7.25 10.13
C PRO A 10 -13.96 -7.96 11.12
N LYS A 11 -13.87 -9.29 10.99
CA LYS A 11 -13.04 -10.14 11.86
C LYS A 11 -11.56 -9.72 11.76
N ALA A 12 -10.81 -9.92 12.84
CA ALA A 12 -9.36 -9.67 12.85
C ALA A 12 -8.63 -10.43 11.71
N ALA A 13 -9.09 -11.64 11.37
CA ALA A 13 -8.59 -12.43 10.25
C ALA A 13 -8.76 -11.74 8.90
N GLU A 14 -9.89 -11.06 8.67
CA GLU A 14 -10.16 -10.31 7.43
C GLU A 14 -9.26 -9.08 7.34
N LYS A 15 -9.08 -8.36 8.46
CA LYS A 15 -8.17 -7.21 8.54
C LYS A 15 -6.70 -7.59 8.36
N ALA A 16 -6.33 -8.79 8.78
CA ALA A 16 -4.96 -9.31 8.73
C ALA A 16 -4.66 -10.10 7.46
N LYS A 17 -5.68 -10.42 6.64
CA LYS A 17 -5.53 -11.15 5.38
C LYS A 17 -4.56 -10.39 4.47
N GLY A 18 -3.44 -11.03 4.13
CA GLY A 18 -2.37 -10.44 3.32
C GLY A 18 -1.35 -9.56 4.07
N LYS A 19 -1.62 -9.12 5.30
CA LYS A 19 -0.70 -8.25 6.08
C LYS A 19 0.31 -9.00 6.94
N THR A 20 0.11 -10.30 7.18
CA THR A 20 0.98 -11.13 8.04
C THR A 20 2.41 -11.23 7.50
N LEU A 21 2.57 -11.40 6.19
CA LEU A 21 3.88 -11.43 5.52
C LEU A 21 4.58 -10.07 5.54
N CYS A 22 3.82 -8.98 5.38
CA CYS A 22 4.36 -7.63 5.42
C CYS A 22 4.90 -7.26 6.80
N LYS A 23 4.28 -7.73 7.89
CA LYS A 23 4.79 -7.51 9.25
C LYS A 23 6.17 -8.13 9.50
N ARG A 24 6.56 -9.15 8.72
CA ARG A 24 7.85 -9.84 8.82
C ARG A 24 8.90 -9.29 7.83
N GLY A 25 8.58 -8.22 7.11
CA GLY A 25 9.48 -7.59 6.12
C GLY A 25 9.31 -8.08 4.68
N PHE A 26 8.42 -9.04 4.41
CA PHE A 26 8.16 -9.56 3.06
C PHE A 26 7.11 -8.71 2.33
N HIS A 27 7.53 -7.51 1.91
CA HIS A 27 6.69 -6.60 1.14
C HIS A 27 6.71 -6.96 -0.36
N LYS A 28 5.52 -6.98 -0.97
CA LYS A 28 5.36 -7.02 -2.43
C LYS A 28 5.31 -5.59 -2.93
N TRP A 29 6.48 -5.04 -3.27
CA TRP A 29 6.62 -3.68 -3.77
C TRP A 29 6.11 -3.57 -5.21
N ILE A 30 5.28 -2.58 -5.47
CA ILE A 30 4.80 -2.19 -6.78
C ILE A 30 5.19 -0.74 -7.00
N ILE A 31 5.60 -0.39 -8.22
CA ILE A 31 5.96 0.97 -8.56
C ILE A 31 4.68 1.79 -8.72
N ASP A 32 4.49 2.79 -7.86
CA ASP A 32 3.43 3.77 -8.02
C ASP A 32 3.85 4.78 -9.09
N LYS A 33 3.24 4.67 -10.27
CA LYS A 33 3.57 5.52 -11.43
C LYS A 33 2.98 6.93 -11.32
N GLY A 34 2.17 7.20 -10.29
CA GLY A 34 1.46 8.46 -10.12
C GLY A 34 2.36 9.60 -9.64
N LYS A 35 3.34 9.30 -8.78
CA LYS A 35 4.21 10.32 -8.18
C LYS A 35 5.66 10.14 -8.62
N ARG A 36 6.02 10.76 -9.75
CA ARG A 36 7.36 10.67 -10.36
C ARG A 36 8.29 11.83 -9.99
N PHE A 37 7.78 12.93 -9.46
CA PHE A 37 8.56 14.13 -9.17
C PHE A 37 8.29 14.61 -7.75
N ASP A 38 9.34 14.69 -6.93
CA ASP A 38 9.24 15.22 -5.58
C ASP A 38 9.51 16.73 -5.59
N SER A 39 8.47 17.53 -5.41
CA SER A 39 8.56 19.00 -5.46
C SER A 39 9.42 19.59 -4.34
N ARG A 40 9.70 18.84 -3.26
CA ARG A 40 10.56 19.31 -2.17
C ARG A 40 12.03 19.04 -2.46
N GLN A 41 12.35 17.92 -3.10
CA GLN A 41 13.72 17.56 -3.47
C GLN A 41 14.13 18.02 -4.87
N GLY A 42 13.19 18.49 -5.69
CA GLY A 42 13.46 19.01 -7.04
C GLY A 42 13.94 17.94 -8.02
N ARG A 43 13.69 16.66 -7.74
CA ARG A 43 14.17 15.52 -8.54
C ARG A 43 13.10 14.47 -8.76
N LEU A 44 13.32 13.63 -9.77
CA LEU A 44 12.49 12.48 -10.00
C LEU A 44 12.69 11.43 -8.89
N VAL A 45 11.59 10.93 -8.36
CA VAL A 45 11.59 9.87 -7.35
C VAL A 45 10.74 8.72 -7.84
N THR A 46 11.14 7.50 -7.48
CA THR A 46 10.34 6.30 -7.70
C THR A 46 9.70 5.90 -6.38
N ASP A 47 8.38 5.96 -6.36
CA ASP A 47 7.62 5.52 -5.20
C ASP A 47 7.26 4.03 -5.34
N TYR A 48 7.55 3.27 -4.29
CA TYR A 48 7.21 1.86 -4.19
C TYR A 48 6.09 1.69 -3.17
N ARG A 49 4.93 1.24 -3.62
CA ARG A 49 3.79 0.93 -2.75
C ARG A 49 3.64 -0.58 -2.61
N CYS A 50 3.50 -1.05 -1.38
CA CYS A 50 3.22 -2.46 -1.14
C CYS A 50 1.75 -2.78 -1.44
N GLU A 51 1.49 -3.74 -2.33
CA GLU A 51 0.13 -4.16 -2.74
C GLU A 51 -0.72 -4.66 -1.57
N ARG A 52 -0.06 -5.27 -0.57
CA ARG A 52 -0.70 -6.01 0.52
C ARG A 52 -1.03 -5.12 1.72
N CYS A 53 -0.11 -4.24 2.10
CA CYS A 53 -0.26 -3.41 3.30
C CYS A 53 -0.41 -1.91 2.99
N GLY A 54 -0.18 -1.49 1.74
CA GLY A 54 -0.27 -0.10 1.33
C GLY A 54 0.88 0.78 1.82
N VAL A 55 1.89 0.22 2.50
CA VAL A 55 3.08 0.95 2.93
C VAL A 55 3.81 1.47 1.70
N VAL A 56 4.24 2.72 1.79
CA VAL A 56 4.94 3.45 0.73
C VAL A 56 6.41 3.59 1.10
N LYS A 57 7.30 3.32 0.15
CA LYS A 57 8.74 3.50 0.24
C LYS A 57 9.19 4.31 -0.97
N THR A 58 9.61 5.55 -0.72
CA THR A 58 10.15 6.41 -1.76
C THR A 58 11.66 6.18 -1.87
N ALA A 59 12.15 5.80 -3.05
CA ALA A 59 13.58 5.77 -3.35
C ALA A 59 13.90 6.99 -4.23
N ALA A 60 14.88 7.78 -3.80
CA ALA A 60 15.39 8.88 -4.59
C ALA A 60 16.69 8.44 -5.28
N HIS A 61 16.83 8.83 -6.54
CA HIS A 61 18.04 8.63 -7.33
C HIS A 61 19.08 9.73 -7.07
#